data_AF-A0A962GNT8-F1
#
_entry.id   AF-A0A962GNT8-F1
#
_cell.length_a   1.000
_cell.length_b   1.000
_cell.length_c   1.000
_cell.angle_alpha   90.00
_cell.angle_beta   90.00
_cell.angle_gamma   90.00
#
_symmetry.space_group_name_H-M   'P 1'
#
loop_
_entity.id
_entity.type
_entity.pdbx_description
1 polymer ?
#
loop_
_entity_poly.entity_id
_entity_poly.type
_entity_poly.pdbx_seq_one_letter_code
_entity_poly.pdbx_strand_id
1 'polypeptide(L)'
;MNESPRRRLAAHCLSALLGLAAVPLMAQEDIRLPDIGSSAGAVLSRQDEQEYAKELMRQLRQYQLVVEDPLLVEYLDTLAYRLVEASDRPSTEFTFVLLNIPVVNAFATPGGVVAVHTGLILEARSESEVAAVIAHEIAHVTQ
;
A
#
# COMPACT_ATOMS: atom_id res chain seq x y z
N MET A 1 -66.87 -10.07 54.85
CA MET A 1 -66.20 -10.99 55.79
C MET A 1 -64.91 -11.46 55.12
N ASN A 2 -63.70 -11.16 55.57
CA ASN A 2 -63.24 -10.55 56.81
C ASN A 2 -61.79 -10.08 56.61
N GLU A 3 -61.47 -8.89 57.14
CA GLU A 3 -60.18 -8.42 57.67
C GLU A 3 -58.89 -8.38 56.82
N SER A 4 -58.43 -7.15 56.54
CA SER A 4 -57.00 -6.78 56.52
C SER A 4 -56.51 -6.46 57.95
N PRO A 5 -55.20 -6.52 58.32
CA PRO A 5 -54.36 -5.34 58.10
C PRO A 5 -52.82 -5.56 57.95
N ARG A 6 -52.19 -4.46 57.51
CA ARG A 6 -50.78 -4.13 57.28
C ARG A 6 -49.78 -4.49 58.40
N ARG A 7 -48.52 -4.80 58.03
CA ARG A 7 -47.33 -4.17 58.64
C ARG A 7 -46.04 -4.32 57.80
N ARG A 8 -45.30 -3.22 57.76
CA ARG A 8 -44.07 -2.93 57.00
C ARG A 8 -42.84 -3.48 57.73
N LEU A 9 -41.85 -3.99 57.00
CA LEU A 9 -40.43 -3.90 57.38
C LEU A 9 -39.60 -3.64 56.11
N ALA A 10 -38.78 -2.60 56.19
CA ALA A 10 -37.88 -2.10 55.17
C ALA A 10 -36.51 -2.81 55.25
N ALA A 11 -35.82 -2.94 54.13
CA ALA A 11 -34.35 -2.94 53.99
C ALA A 11 -34.02 -3.15 52.49
N HIS A 12 -33.83 -2.08 51.72
CA HIS A 12 -32.51 -1.51 51.39
C HIS A 12 -31.75 -2.30 50.32
N CYS A 13 -31.78 -1.71 49.12
CA CYS A 13 -30.64 -1.48 48.23
C CYS A 13 -29.74 -2.68 47.88
N LEU A 14 -29.81 -3.12 46.62
CA LEU A 14 -28.63 -3.02 45.75
C LEU A 14 -29.01 -3.10 44.27
N SER A 15 -29.24 -1.94 43.67
CA SER A 15 -29.06 -1.71 42.25
C SER A 15 -27.58 -1.89 41.90
N ALA A 16 -27.22 -2.96 41.19
CA ALA A 16 -25.93 -3.10 40.49
C ALA A 16 -26.17 -2.71 39.01
N LEU A 17 -26.15 -1.41 38.72
CA LEU A 17 -25.03 -0.68 38.11
C LEU A 17 -24.57 -1.23 36.75
N LEU A 18 -25.03 -0.53 35.71
CA LEU A 18 -24.40 -0.33 34.41
C LEU A 18 -22.86 -0.35 34.51
N GLY A 19 -22.24 -1.38 33.96
CA GLY A 19 -20.82 -1.40 33.62
C GLY A 19 -20.67 -1.27 32.10
N LEU A 20 -20.80 -0.06 31.59
CA LEU A 20 -20.43 0.27 30.21
C LEU A 20 -18.90 0.18 30.12
N ALA A 21 -18.37 -0.94 29.64
CA ALA A 21 -16.96 -1.07 29.32
C ALA A 21 -16.67 -0.22 28.08
N ALA A 22 -16.32 1.04 28.30
CA ALA A 22 -15.67 1.87 27.31
C ALA A 22 -14.29 1.25 27.03
N VAL A 23 -14.21 0.43 25.99
CA VAL A 23 -12.92 0.03 25.43
C VAL A 23 -12.28 1.32 24.89
N PRO A 24 -11.11 1.74 25.38
CA PRO A 24 -10.45 2.89 24.79
C PRO A 24 -10.10 2.51 23.36
N LEU A 25 -10.61 3.28 22.39
CA LEU A 25 -10.10 3.29 21.03
C LEU A 25 -8.64 3.73 21.14
N MET A 26 -7.72 2.78 21.14
CA MET A 26 -6.30 3.07 21.01
C MET A 26 -6.16 3.76 19.66
N ALA A 27 -6.01 5.08 19.69
CA ALA A 27 -5.62 5.84 18.51
C ALA A 27 -4.35 5.19 18.00
N GLN A 28 -4.37 4.74 16.74
CA GLN A 28 -3.17 4.35 16.04
C GLN A 28 -2.26 5.57 16.06
N GLU A 29 -1.20 5.54 16.87
CA GLU A 29 -0.16 6.55 16.76
C GLU A 29 0.33 6.46 15.33
N ASP A 30 0.11 7.54 14.57
CA ASP A 30 0.80 7.77 13.31
C ASP A 30 2.29 7.78 13.66
N ILE A 31 2.95 6.63 13.55
CA ILE A 31 4.39 6.51 13.60
C ILE A 31 4.87 7.32 12.41
N ARG A 32 5.17 8.61 12.64
CA ARG A 32 5.87 9.45 11.68
C ARG A 32 7.28 8.91 11.57
N LEU A 33 7.42 7.95 10.67
CA LEU A 33 8.72 7.44 10.26
C LEU A 33 9.54 8.65 9.79
N PRO A 34 10.79 8.79 10.26
CA PRO A 34 11.71 9.75 9.67
C PRO A 34 11.77 9.52 8.16
N ASP A 35 11.58 10.58 7.37
CA ASP A 35 11.84 10.55 5.93
C ASP A 35 13.33 10.26 5.75
N ILE A 36 13.63 9.00 5.42
CA ILE A 36 15.00 8.56 5.13
C ILE A 36 15.38 8.83 3.68
N GLY A 37 14.45 9.36 2.88
CA GLY A 37 14.61 9.78 1.50
C GLY A 37 14.98 8.65 0.54
N SER A 38 14.45 8.72 -0.67
CA SER A 38 15.25 8.29 -1.83
C SER A 38 16.34 9.35 -2.03
N SER A 39 17.61 8.95 -2.10
CA SER A 39 18.72 9.88 -2.39
C SER A 39 18.52 10.66 -3.71
N ALA A 40 17.60 10.22 -4.57
CA ALA A 40 17.25 10.89 -5.81
C ALA A 40 16.25 12.05 -5.64
N GLY A 41 15.33 12.00 -4.67
CA GLY A 41 14.28 13.02 -4.50
C GLY A 41 14.79 14.38 -4.02
N ALA A 42 16.00 14.43 -3.45
CA ALA A 42 16.62 15.66 -2.96
C ALA A 42 17.37 16.48 -4.02
N VAL A 43 17.53 15.95 -5.25
CA VAL A 43 18.48 16.51 -6.25
C VAL A 43 17.81 16.98 -7.54
N LEU A 44 16.69 16.38 -7.96
CA LEU A 44 16.04 16.66 -9.25
C LEU A 44 14.75 17.46 -9.10
N SER A 45 14.45 18.34 -10.06
CA SER A 45 13.12 18.96 -10.13
C SER A 45 12.08 17.97 -10.67
N ARG A 46 10.80 18.19 -10.38
CA ARG A 46 9.69 17.36 -10.93
C ARG A 46 9.70 17.27 -12.46
N GLN A 47 10.14 18.33 -13.13
CA GLN A 47 10.26 18.34 -14.58
C GLN A 47 11.43 17.46 -15.04
N ASP A 48 12.58 17.53 -14.37
CA ASP A 48 13.75 16.70 -14.68
C ASP A 48 13.45 15.21 -14.45
N GLU A 49 12.70 14.88 -13.39
CA GLU A 49 12.22 13.52 -13.12
C GLU A 49 11.36 12.96 -14.25
N GLN A 50 10.42 13.76 -14.77
CA GLN A 50 9.56 13.36 -15.90
C GLN A 50 10.34 13.21 -17.20
N GLU A 51 11.29 14.11 -17.46
CA GLU A 51 12.16 14.02 -18.63
C GLU A 51 13.07 12.78 -18.56
N TYR A 52 13.62 12.50 -17.38
CA TYR A 52 14.38 11.29 -17.10
C TYR A 52 13.56 10.02 -17.36
N ALA A 53 12.33 9.94 -16.81
CA ALA A 53 11.45 8.80 -17.01
C ALA A 53 11.14 8.55 -18.50
N LYS A 54 10.89 9.63 -19.26
CA LYS A 54 10.64 9.54 -20.71
C LYS A 54 11.85 9.00 -21.47
N GLU A 55 13.05 9.50 -21.17
CA GLU A 55 14.28 9.05 -21.80
C GLU A 55 14.61 7.60 -21.43
N LEU A 56 14.44 7.22 -20.16
CA LEU A 56 14.58 5.85 -19.70
C LEU A 56 13.68 4.90 -20.50
N MET A 57 12.38 5.22 -20.62
CA MET A 57 11.44 4.40 -21.39
C MET A 57 11.81 4.32 -22.87
N ARG A 58 12.34 5.41 -23.46
CA ARG A 58 12.84 5.40 -24.84
C ARG A 58 14.02 4.43 -24.98
N GLN A 59 14.97 4.46 -24.04
CA GLN A 59 16.14 3.58 -24.05
C GLN A 59 15.74 2.10 -23.85
N LEU A 60 14.87 1.81 -22.88
CA LEU A 60 14.38 0.45 -22.63
C LEU A 60 13.71 -0.17 -23.86
N ARG A 61 12.89 0.61 -24.58
CA ARG A 61 12.30 0.18 -25.86
C ARG A 61 13.34 0.03 -26.97
N GLN A 62 14.33 0.93 -27.05
CA GLN A 62 15.42 0.83 -28.02
C GLN A 62 16.22 -0.47 -27.84
N TYR A 63 16.43 -0.89 -26.59
CA TYR A 63 17.08 -2.17 -26.26
C TYR A 63 16.15 -3.39 -26.37
N GLN A 64 14.88 -3.20 -26.77
CA GLN A 64 13.89 -4.28 -26.90
C GLN A 64 13.68 -5.07 -25.61
N LEU A 65 13.85 -4.39 -24.46
CA LEU A 65 13.66 -5.01 -23.14
C LEU A 65 12.20 -4.98 -22.71
N VAL A 66 11.40 -4.05 -23.21
CA VAL A 66 10.01 -3.89 -22.79
C VAL A 66 9.14 -5.00 -23.37
N VAL A 67 8.37 -5.67 -22.51
CA VAL A 67 7.30 -6.58 -22.92
C VAL A 67 6.08 -5.74 -23.30
N GLU A 68 5.62 -5.86 -24.54
CA GLU A 68 4.48 -5.10 -25.09
C GLU A 68 3.21 -5.95 -25.24
N ASP A 69 3.19 -7.18 -24.72
CA ASP A 69 2.01 -8.04 -24.74
C ASP A 69 0.86 -7.40 -23.94
N PRO A 70 -0.30 -7.12 -24.57
CA PRO A 70 -1.39 -6.39 -23.90
C PRO A 70 -1.94 -7.09 -22.66
N LEU A 71 -1.95 -8.43 -22.63
CA LEU A 71 -2.48 -9.18 -21.49
C LEU A 71 -1.54 -9.11 -20.29
N LEU A 72 -0.24 -9.18 -20.54
CA LEU A 72 0.77 -9.04 -19.48
C LEU A 72 0.83 -7.62 -18.94
N VAL A 73 0.69 -6.62 -19.81
CA VAL A 73 0.60 -5.20 -19.40
C VAL A 73 -0.64 -4.98 -18.54
N GLU A 74 -1.82 -5.42 -18.99
CA GLU A 74 -3.07 -5.27 -18.24
C GLU A 74 -3.03 -5.99 -16.89
N TYR A 75 -2.45 -7.20 -16.84
CA TYR A 75 -2.24 -7.93 -15.59
C TYR A 75 -1.38 -7.13 -14.61
N LEU A 76 -0.23 -6.63 -15.07
CA LEU A 76 0.69 -5.88 -14.22
C LEU A 76 0.06 -4.58 -13.72
N ASP A 77 -0.57 -3.83 -14.61
CA ASP A 77 -1.26 -2.58 -14.26
C ASP A 77 -2.38 -2.83 -13.25
N THR A 78 -3.22 -3.84 -13.50
CA THR A 78 -4.33 -4.19 -12.58
C THR A 78 -3.82 -4.55 -11.19
N LEU A 79 -2.77 -5.38 -11.11
CA LEU A 79 -2.17 -5.75 -9.83
C LEU A 79 -1.58 -4.52 -9.14
N ALA A 80 -0.80 -3.74 -9.86
CA ALA A 80 -0.04 -2.64 -9.28
C ALA A 80 -0.92 -1.47 -8.85
N TYR A 81 -1.93 -1.08 -9.64
CA TYR A 81 -2.83 0.01 -9.27
C TYR A 81 -3.73 -0.35 -8.08
N ARG A 82 -4.10 -1.62 -7.89
CA ARG A 82 -4.74 -2.07 -6.64
C ARG A 82 -3.86 -1.83 -5.41
N LEU A 83 -2.54 -1.95 -5.56
CA LEU A 83 -1.58 -1.66 -4.48
C LEU A 83 -1.39 -0.15 -4.29
N VAL A 84 -1.35 0.63 -5.37
CA VAL A 84 -1.25 2.10 -5.31
C VAL A 84 -2.46 2.70 -4.59
N GLU A 85 -3.68 2.23 -4.89
CA GLU A 85 -4.92 2.67 -4.23
C GLU A 85 -4.90 2.42 -2.71
N ALA A 86 -4.16 1.41 -2.26
CA ALA A 86 -3.98 1.06 -0.85
C ALA A 86 -2.74 1.72 -0.20
N SER A 87 -1.95 2.48 -0.95
CA SER A 87 -0.73 3.15 -0.46
C SER A 87 -1.04 4.45 0.29
N ASP A 88 -0.03 4.98 1.00
CA ASP A 88 -0.15 6.26 1.73
C ASP A 88 -0.39 7.47 0.81
N ARG A 89 -0.01 7.37 -0.48
CA ARG A 89 -0.12 8.44 -1.47
C ARG A 89 -0.76 7.93 -2.77
N PRO A 90 -2.06 7.62 -2.75
CA PRO A 90 -2.76 7.01 -3.89
C PRO A 90 -2.88 7.93 -5.12
N SER A 91 -2.65 9.23 -4.96
CA SER A 91 -2.62 10.20 -6.06
C SER A 91 -1.26 10.31 -6.76
N THR A 92 -0.29 9.47 -6.39
CA THR A 92 1.04 9.45 -7.02
C THR A 92 0.93 8.84 -8.41
N GLU A 93 1.49 9.51 -9.41
CA GLU A 93 1.54 8.99 -10.77
C GLU A 93 2.63 7.93 -10.89
N PHE A 94 2.25 6.76 -11.38
CA PHE A 94 3.15 5.64 -11.63
C PHE A 94 3.08 5.22 -13.09
N THR A 95 4.18 4.66 -13.60
CA THR A 95 4.24 3.91 -14.86
C THR A 95 4.85 2.55 -14.56
N PHE A 96 4.06 1.48 -14.64
CA PHE A 96 4.57 0.13 -14.49
C PHE A 96 5.05 -0.41 -15.84
N VAL A 97 6.21 -1.07 -15.86
CA VAL A 97 6.76 -1.66 -17.08
C VAL A 97 7.32 -3.04 -16.80
N LEU A 98 6.95 -4.02 -17.63
CA LEU A 98 7.52 -5.36 -17.59
C LEU A 98 8.74 -5.43 -18.52
N LEU A 99 9.87 -5.88 -17.99
CA LEU A 99 11.13 -6.06 -18.71
C LEU A 99 11.43 -7.54 -18.92
N ASN A 100 11.68 -7.94 -20.16
CA ASN A 100 12.08 -9.29 -20.55
C ASN A 100 13.51 -9.61 -20.13
N ILE A 101 13.70 -9.80 -18.83
CA ILE A 101 14.98 -10.09 -18.19
C ILE A 101 14.75 -11.27 -17.24
N PRO A 102 15.38 -12.43 -17.47
CA PRO A 102 15.15 -13.65 -16.69
C PRO A 102 15.97 -13.65 -15.38
N VAL A 103 15.95 -12.52 -14.67
CA VAL A 103 16.62 -12.34 -13.37
C VAL A 103 15.59 -11.76 -12.41
N VAL A 104 15.48 -12.32 -11.21
CA VAL A 104 14.58 -11.84 -10.16
C VAL A 104 14.98 -10.43 -9.75
N ASN A 105 14.20 -9.43 -10.14
CA ASN A 105 14.40 -8.04 -9.74
C ASN A 105 13.13 -7.20 -10.01
N ALA A 106 13.02 -6.08 -9.29
CA ALA A 106 12.19 -4.95 -9.62
C ALA A 106 12.87 -3.68 -9.09
N PHE A 107 12.56 -2.52 -9.65
CA PHE A 107 13.08 -1.25 -9.14
C PHE A 107 12.18 -0.08 -9.51
N ALA A 108 12.13 0.93 -8.64
CA ALA A 108 11.57 2.23 -8.93
C ALA A 108 12.64 3.25 -9.35
N THR A 109 12.26 4.21 -10.19
CA THR A 109 13.11 5.34 -10.57
C THR A 109 12.45 6.69 -10.24
N PRO A 110 13.23 7.79 -10.24
CA PRO A 110 12.66 9.13 -10.27
C PRO A 110 11.67 9.26 -11.44
N GLY A 111 10.60 10.03 -11.23
CA GLY A 111 9.51 10.16 -12.20
C GLY A 111 8.47 9.04 -12.17
N GLY A 112 8.53 8.13 -11.18
CA GLY A 112 7.45 7.17 -10.91
C GLY A 112 7.42 5.94 -11.82
N VAL A 113 8.50 5.65 -12.55
CA VAL A 113 8.60 4.40 -13.32
C VAL A 113 8.96 3.26 -12.36
N VAL A 114 8.17 2.19 -12.37
CA VAL A 114 8.44 0.95 -11.65
C VAL A 114 8.63 -0.15 -12.67
N ALA A 115 9.86 -0.64 -12.78
CA ALA A 115 10.23 -1.69 -13.71
C ALA A 115 10.25 -3.05 -13.00
N VAL A 116 9.53 -4.02 -13.55
CA VAL A 116 9.45 -5.39 -13.05
C VAL A 116 10.14 -6.31 -14.05
N HIS A 117 11.05 -7.17 -13.60
CA HIS A 117 11.66 -8.16 -14.49
C HIS A 117 10.77 -9.40 -14.62
N THR A 118 10.70 -10.00 -15.81
CA THR A 118 9.99 -11.28 -16.02
C THR A 118 10.49 -12.39 -15.11
N GLY A 119 11.78 -12.38 -14.75
CA GLY A 119 12.34 -13.32 -13.77
C GLY A 119 11.64 -13.28 -12.42
N LEU A 120 11.17 -12.10 -11.95
CA LEU A 120 10.40 -12.02 -10.70
C LEU A 120 9.08 -12.80 -10.81
N ILE A 121 8.36 -12.66 -11.92
CA ILE A 121 7.06 -13.32 -12.12
C ILE A 121 7.24 -14.82 -12.31
N LEU A 122 8.26 -15.23 -13.06
CA LEU A 122 8.50 -16.64 -13.39
C LEU A 122 9.00 -17.47 -12.19
N GLU A 123 9.76 -16.86 -11.29
CA GLU A 123 10.31 -17.53 -10.11
C GLU A 123 9.39 -17.46 -8.88
N ALA A 124 8.45 -16.51 -8.85
CA ALA A 124 7.50 -16.38 -7.77
C ALA A 124 6.56 -17.60 -7.69
N ARG A 125 6.29 -18.05 -6.47
CA ARG A 125 5.38 -19.19 -6.22
C ARG A 125 3.92 -18.79 -6.15
N SER A 126 3.65 -17.49 -6.03
CA SER A 126 2.30 -16.93 -5.99
C SER A 126 2.29 -15.47 -6.43
N GLU A 127 1.13 -14.99 -6.88
CA GLU A 127 0.91 -13.56 -7.17
C GLU A 127 1.23 -12.67 -5.95
N SER A 128 0.98 -13.16 -4.74
CA SER A 128 1.25 -12.43 -3.50
C SER A 128 2.74 -12.13 -3.29
N GLU A 129 3.65 -13.00 -3.75
CA GLU A 129 5.09 -12.74 -3.69
C GLU A 129 5.49 -11.62 -4.66
N VAL A 130 4.92 -11.61 -5.87
CA VAL A 130 5.11 -10.52 -6.84
C VAL A 130 4.53 -9.21 -6.27
N ALA A 131 3.32 -9.27 -5.73
CA ALA A 131 2.65 -8.12 -5.13
C ALA A 131 3.43 -7.51 -3.96
N ALA A 132 4.06 -8.35 -3.13
CA ALA A 132 4.89 -7.89 -2.02
C ALA A 132 6.10 -7.07 -2.49
N VAL A 133 6.76 -7.52 -3.57
CA VAL A 133 7.90 -6.78 -4.16
C VAL A 133 7.41 -5.49 -4.83
N ILE A 134 6.31 -5.51 -5.59
CA ILE A 134 5.76 -4.29 -6.19
C ILE A 134 5.32 -3.28 -5.11
N ALA A 135 4.70 -3.74 -4.02
CA ALA A 135 4.33 -2.88 -2.90
C ALA A 135 5.56 -2.25 -2.21
N HIS A 136 6.66 -2.99 -2.11
CA HIS A 136 7.94 -2.47 -1.63
C HIS A 136 8.46 -1.33 -2.52
N GLU A 137 8.43 -1.50 -3.84
CA GLU A 137 8.84 -0.46 -4.80
C GLU A 137 7.91 0.77 -4.78
N ILE A 138 6.59 0.57 -4.64
CA ILE A 138 5.64 1.68 -4.48
C ILE A 138 5.98 2.48 -3.21
N ALA A 139 6.23 1.79 -2.09
CA ALA A 139 6.59 2.44 -0.84
C ALA A 139 7.88 3.27 -0.96
N HIS A 140 8.86 2.81 -1.75
CA HIS A 140 10.08 3.59 -2.04
C HIS A 140 9.82 4.90 -2.79
N VAL A 141 8.77 4.97 -3.61
CA VAL A 141 8.40 6.20 -4.32
C VAL A 141 7.55 7.12 -3.47
N THR A 142 6.70 6.57 -2.59
CA THR A 142 5.76 7.37 -1.81
C THR A 142 6.31 7.90 -0.48
N GLN A 143 7.33 7.26 0.09
CA GLN A 143 7.98 7.71 1.32
C GLN A 143 8.76 9.01 1.13
#